data_AF-A0A816BFN5-F1
#
_entry.id   AF-A0A816BFN5-F1
#
_cell.length_a   1.000
_cell.length_b   1.000
_cell.length_c   1.000
_cell.angle_alpha   90.00
_cell.angle_beta   90.00
_cell.angle_gamma   90.00
#
_symmetry.space_group_name_H-M   'P 1'
#
loop_
_entity.id
_entity.type
_entity.pdbx_description
1 polymer ?
#
loop_
_entity_poly.entity_id
_entity_poly.type
_entity_poly.pdbx_seq_one_letter_code
_entity_poly.pdbx_strand_id
1 'polypeptide(L)'
;MGFGKSVAWLDDKGEKAVILANSYTYSTYQWISSFVHIYDIQSDEFSDSTQPVLIYSNSQQILFRWLVPELIRLVCSSHGHLAIFDDLGIPAIIYSTPSGTYPNTNSTYFTSNTVPCIRGTYRNYTGIELCIPCSNGTYAYSNSCSPCTLPDSFCPYGAVEEIAYSTFESIEQDQDYLESPENTVFDDIFMQNVFSFNAQSDHCVLVSPIAWVLLVIALGIILVGGMFIHEVFFPGTHITRDGTK
;
A
#
# COMPACT_ATOMS: atom_id res chain seq x y z
N MET A 1 -14.84 7.18 14.48
CA MET A 1 -13.48 7.77 14.60
C MET A 1 -13.57 9.12 15.29
N GLY A 2 -12.71 9.40 16.26
CA GLY A 2 -12.63 10.72 16.90
C GLY A 2 -11.50 11.52 16.25
N PHE A 3 -11.83 12.34 15.25
CA PHE A 3 -10.85 13.21 14.60
C PHE A 3 -10.62 14.46 15.46
N GLY A 4 -9.37 14.86 15.67
CA GLY A 4 -9.04 16.15 16.30
C GLY A 4 -9.04 16.20 17.83
N LYS A 5 -8.51 15.17 18.52
CA LYS A 5 -8.32 15.21 19.99
C LYS A 5 -7.39 16.35 20.43
N SER A 6 -6.46 16.73 19.56
CA SER A 6 -5.53 17.83 19.75
C SER A 6 -5.14 18.40 18.39
N VAL A 7 -5.04 19.73 18.29
CA VAL A 7 -4.53 20.43 17.10
C VAL A 7 -3.41 21.37 17.55
N ALA A 8 -2.33 21.44 16.78
CA ALA A 8 -1.22 22.36 17.02
C ALA A 8 -0.67 22.89 15.70
N TRP A 9 -0.15 24.11 15.70
CA TRP A 9 0.42 24.77 14.51
C TRP A 9 1.94 24.62 14.51
N LEU A 10 2.51 24.11 13.41
CA LEU A 10 3.96 23.87 13.29
C LEU A 10 4.75 25.12 12.94
N ASP A 11 4.10 26.14 12.41
CA ASP A 11 4.72 27.41 12.09
C ASP A 11 3.92 28.56 12.66
N ASP A 12 4.60 29.69 12.84
CA ASP A 12 3.98 30.93 13.32
C ASP A 12 3.08 31.58 12.26
N LYS A 13 3.11 31.09 11.01
CA LYS A 13 2.33 31.62 9.89
C LYS A 13 0.94 30.99 9.77
N GLY A 14 0.70 29.87 10.46
CA GLY A 14 -0.52 29.08 10.33
C GLY A 14 -0.62 28.33 9.00
N GLU A 15 0.49 28.10 8.31
CA GLU A 15 0.53 27.39 7.03
C GLU A 15 0.54 25.87 7.27
N LYS A 16 0.98 25.38 8.44
CA LYS A 16 1.01 23.95 8.75
C LYS A 16 0.35 23.61 10.07
N ALA A 17 -0.58 22.66 10.01
CA ALA A 17 -1.26 22.12 11.19
C ALA A 17 -0.92 20.66 11.43
N VAL A 18 -0.91 20.28 12.69
CA VAL A 18 -0.76 18.91 13.16
C VAL A 18 -2.01 18.53 13.93
N ILE A 19 -2.61 17.41 13.55
CA ILE A 19 -3.85 16.90 14.13
C ILE A 19 -3.57 15.53 14.74
N LEU A 20 -3.98 15.37 15.99
CA LEU A 20 -4.03 14.07 16.64
C LEU A 20 -5.36 13.39 16.35
N ALA A 21 -5.31 12.29 15.61
CA ALA A 21 -6.46 11.46 15.28
C ALA A 21 -6.42 10.16 16.08
N ASN A 22 -7.42 9.94 16.92
CA ASN A 22 -7.57 8.69 17.67
C ASN A 22 -8.75 7.88 17.12
N SER A 23 -8.51 6.59 16.91
CA SER A 23 -9.55 5.63 16.56
C SER A 23 -10.02 4.89 17.81
N TYR A 24 -11.33 4.75 17.95
CA TYR A 24 -12.00 4.09 19.07
C TYR A 24 -13.03 3.10 18.52
N THR A 25 -13.28 2.02 19.26
CA THR A 25 -14.36 1.07 18.96
C THR A 25 -15.73 1.74 19.12
N TYR A 26 -16.65 1.49 18.19
CA TYR A 26 -17.98 2.12 18.22
C TYR A 26 -18.86 1.65 19.39
N SER A 27 -18.71 0.41 19.84
CA SER A 27 -19.58 -0.20 20.86
C SER A 27 -19.09 0.01 22.29
N THR A 28 -17.77 0.02 22.51
CA THR A 28 -17.17 0.07 23.85
C THR A 28 -16.35 1.33 24.11
N TYR A 29 -16.21 2.22 23.12
CA TYR A 29 -15.36 3.42 23.18
C TYR A 29 -13.92 3.11 23.66
N GLN A 30 -13.42 1.91 23.38
CA GLN A 30 -12.06 1.51 23.70
C GLN A 30 -11.12 2.03 22.62
N TRP A 31 -9.96 2.53 23.03
CA TRP A 31 -8.92 3.01 22.14
C TRP A 31 -8.42 1.87 21.23
N ILE A 32 -8.19 2.17 19.95
CA ILE A 32 -7.67 1.23 18.94
C ILE A 32 -6.30 1.69 18.43
N SER A 33 -6.19 2.96 18.03
CA SER A 33 -4.99 3.49 17.40
C SER A 33 -4.92 5.01 17.52
N SER A 34 -3.70 5.55 17.45
CA SER A 34 -3.44 6.98 17.39
C SER A 34 -2.53 7.31 16.21
N PHE A 35 -2.87 8.36 15.48
CA PHE A 35 -2.11 8.87 14.35
C PHE A 35 -1.90 10.38 14.49
N VAL A 36 -0.70 10.83 14.11
CA VAL A 36 -0.36 12.26 14.05
C VAL A 36 -0.31 12.66 12.60
N HIS A 37 -1.29 13.45 12.17
CA HIS A 37 -1.44 13.90 10.79
C HIS A 37 -0.89 15.31 10.65
N ILE A 38 -0.09 15.56 9.62
CA ILE A 38 0.42 16.88 9.29
C ILE A 38 -0.23 17.33 7.99
N TYR A 39 -0.82 18.52 8.01
CA TYR A 39 -1.49 19.14 6.88
C TYR A 39 -0.75 20.42 6.48
N ASP A 40 -0.63 20.63 5.17
CA ASP A 40 -0.23 21.90 4.59
C ASP A 40 -1.51 22.66 4.21
N ILE A 41 -1.73 23.78 4.88
CA ILE A 41 -2.90 24.64 4.79
C ILE A 41 -2.46 25.91 4.06
N GLN A 42 -2.10 25.77 2.79
CA GLN A 42 -1.87 26.93 1.93
C GLN A 42 -3.23 27.47 1.52
N SER A 43 -3.57 28.66 2.03
CA SER A 43 -4.67 29.63 1.80
C SER A 43 -6.00 29.24 1.13
N ASP A 44 -6.08 28.21 0.29
CA ASP A 44 -7.26 27.86 -0.49
C ASP A 44 -7.79 26.50 -0.01
N GLU A 45 -8.63 26.58 1.04
CA GLU A 45 -9.64 25.59 1.45
C GLU A 45 -9.14 24.26 2.04
N PHE A 46 -8.87 24.27 3.36
CA PHE A 46 -8.94 23.05 4.16
C PHE A 46 -10.39 22.51 4.11
N SER A 47 -10.58 21.43 3.37
CA SER A 47 -11.86 20.74 3.20
C SER A 47 -11.77 19.28 3.68
N ASP A 48 -12.92 18.60 3.76
CA ASP A 48 -13.00 17.20 4.19
C ASP A 48 -12.25 16.22 3.25
N SER A 49 -11.88 16.65 2.03
CA SER A 49 -11.09 15.86 1.08
C SER A 49 -9.58 16.10 1.20
N THR A 50 -9.14 17.03 2.04
CA THR A 50 -7.72 17.37 2.20
C THR A 50 -6.97 16.17 2.77
N GLN A 51 -5.93 15.72 2.06
CA GLN A 51 -5.08 14.64 2.54
C GLN A 51 -3.91 15.19 3.36
N PRO A 52 -3.48 14.48 4.42
CA PRO A 52 -2.30 14.86 5.17
C PRO A 52 -1.05 14.68 4.30
N VAL A 53 -0.13 15.64 4.41
CA VAL A 53 1.20 15.57 3.77
C VAL A 53 2.06 14.50 4.42
N LEU A 54 1.89 14.30 5.74
CA LEU A 54 2.60 13.27 6.49
C LEU A 54 1.71 12.68 7.58
N ILE A 55 1.83 11.38 7.79
CA ILE A 55 1.18 10.65 8.87
C ILE A 55 2.26 9.94 9.68
N TYR A 56 2.23 10.10 11.01
CA TYR A 56 2.97 9.25 11.93
C TYR A 56 2.02 8.29 12.66
N SER A 57 2.38 7.03 12.87
CA SER A 57 3.51 6.34 12.25
C SER A 57 3.23 6.00 10.77
N ASN A 58 4.28 5.85 9.96
CA ASN A 58 4.21 5.36 8.57
C ASN A 58 5.31 4.31 8.29
N SER A 59 5.38 3.81 7.05
CA SER A 59 6.34 2.78 6.63
C SER A 59 7.80 3.21 6.71
N GLN A 60 8.10 4.51 6.63
CA GLN A 60 9.44 5.06 6.69
C GLN A 60 9.82 5.51 8.12
N GLN A 61 8.84 5.90 8.92
CA GLN A 61 9.04 6.40 10.28
C GLN A 61 7.96 5.91 11.24
N ILE A 62 8.42 5.13 12.22
CA ILE A 62 7.64 4.80 13.41
C ILE A 62 7.78 5.90 14.46
N LEU A 63 6.74 6.09 15.27
CA LEU A 63 6.88 6.85 16.52
C LEU A 63 7.82 6.10 17.46
N PHE A 64 8.39 6.82 18.43
CA PHE A 64 9.36 6.29 19.38
C PHE A 64 8.90 4.95 19.98
N ARG A 65 9.77 3.93 19.93
CA ARG A 65 9.39 2.54 20.28
C ARG A 65 8.90 2.36 21.71
N TRP A 66 9.31 3.25 22.61
CA TRP A 66 8.96 3.22 24.03
C TRP A 66 7.66 4.00 24.32
N LEU A 67 7.15 4.78 23.37
CA LEU A 67 5.94 5.57 23.53
C LEU A 67 4.73 4.64 23.57
N VAL A 68 3.83 4.87 24.53
CA VAL A 68 2.58 4.10 24.57
C VAL A 68 1.75 4.46 23.32
N PRO A 69 1.11 3.48 22.67
CA PRO A 69 0.33 3.73 21.47
C PRO A 69 -0.82 4.74 21.65
N GLU A 70 -1.42 4.83 22.85
CA GLU A 70 -2.46 5.82 23.13
C GLU A 70 -1.87 7.20 23.36
N LEU A 71 -2.12 8.10 22.41
CA LEU A 71 -1.69 9.49 22.49
C LEU A 71 -2.82 10.37 23.02
N ILE A 72 -2.45 11.34 23.86
CA ILE A 72 -3.43 12.23 24.51
C ILE A 72 -3.37 13.67 24.02
N ARG A 73 -2.18 14.18 23.66
CA ARG A 73 -2.00 15.59 23.34
C ARG A 73 -0.80 15.83 22.44
N LEU A 74 -0.91 16.88 21.63
CA LEU A 74 0.19 17.44 20.85
C LEU A 74 0.39 18.91 21.23
N VAL A 75 1.64 19.34 21.23
CA VAL A 75 2.02 20.74 21.42
C VAL A 75 3.15 21.07 20.45
N CYS A 76 3.06 22.20 19.77
CA CYS A 76 4.13 22.70 18.91
C CYS A 76 4.83 23.89 19.55
N SER A 77 6.13 24.01 19.31
CA SER A 77 6.90 25.22 19.63
C SER A 77 6.87 26.21 18.46
N SER A 78 7.17 27.49 18.70
CA SER A 78 7.36 28.50 17.63
C SER A 78 8.47 28.16 16.62
N HIS A 79 9.39 27.26 16.96
CA HIS A 79 10.47 26.80 16.08
C HIS A 79 10.10 25.53 15.29
N GLY A 80 8.82 25.14 15.30
CA GLY A 80 8.30 23.97 14.60
C GLY A 80 8.72 22.62 15.17
N HIS A 81 9.17 22.57 16.43
CA HIS A 81 9.28 21.31 17.17
C HIS A 81 7.91 20.82 17.61
N LEU A 82 7.71 19.51 17.58
CA LEU A 82 6.48 18.84 17.98
C LEU A 82 6.72 17.99 19.21
N ALA A 83 5.99 18.26 20.29
CA ALA A 83 5.92 17.43 21.48
C ALA A 83 4.62 16.61 21.46
N ILE A 84 4.74 15.31 21.69
CA ILE A 84 3.67 14.33 21.71
C ILE A 84 3.62 13.74 23.11
N PHE A 85 2.44 13.70 23.72
CA PHE A 85 2.23 13.12 25.05
C PHE A 85 1.42 11.84 24.93
N ASP A 86 1.91 10.78 25.57
CA ASP A 86 1.15 9.54 25.76
C ASP A 86 0.22 9.61 26.99
N ASP A 87 -0.58 8.58 27.19
CA ASP A 87 -1.51 8.42 28.32
C ASP A 87 -0.83 8.40 29.69
N LEU A 88 0.44 8.02 29.76
CA LEU A 88 1.28 8.10 30.96
C LEU A 88 1.84 9.51 31.20
N GLY A 89 1.62 10.45 30.29
CA GLY A 89 2.11 11.83 30.36
C GLY A 89 3.60 11.97 30.00
N ILE A 90 4.20 10.95 29.39
CA ILE A 90 5.59 10.95 28.96
C ILE A 90 5.70 11.69 27.62
N PRO A 91 6.54 12.74 27.51
CA PRO A 91 6.70 13.49 26.28
C PRO A 91 7.70 12.83 25.32
N ALA A 92 7.33 12.76 24.05
CA ALA A 92 8.20 12.50 22.91
C ALA A 92 8.35 13.78 22.09
N ILE A 93 9.57 14.21 21.80
CA ILE A 93 9.85 15.47 21.10
C ILE A 93 10.49 15.18 19.75
N ILE A 94 9.84 15.65 18.69
CA ILE A 94 10.35 15.66 17.33
C ILE A 94 10.87 17.06 17.04
N TYR A 95 12.19 17.17 16.93
CA TYR A 95 12.86 18.43 16.59
C TYR A 95 12.73 18.74 15.11
N SER A 96 12.52 20.01 14.83
CA SER A 96 12.58 20.57 13.47
C SER A 96 14.03 20.54 13.03
N THR A 97 14.28 20.02 11.83
CA THR A 97 15.62 19.86 11.28
C THR A 97 15.84 20.83 10.11
N PRO A 98 17.10 21.23 9.85
CA PRO A 98 17.43 22.10 8.72
C PRO A 98 17.26 21.40 7.37
N SER A 99 17.37 22.18 6.30
CA SER A 99 17.36 21.67 4.93
C SER A 99 18.42 20.57 4.71
N GLY A 100 18.10 19.61 3.85
CA GLY A 100 18.92 18.42 3.61
C GLY A 100 18.89 17.35 4.72
N THR A 101 18.09 17.54 5.77
CA THR A 101 17.97 16.57 6.87
C THR A 101 16.51 16.36 7.30
N TYR A 102 16.25 15.23 7.97
CA TYR A 102 14.95 14.88 8.53
C TYR A 102 15.10 14.38 9.98
N PRO A 103 14.05 14.49 10.82
CA PRO A 103 14.09 13.98 12.19
C PRO A 103 13.86 12.47 12.21
N ASN A 104 14.84 11.70 12.68
CA ASN A 104 14.69 10.28 12.95
C ASN A 104 14.09 10.04 14.34
N THR A 105 12.87 9.53 14.36
CA THR A 105 12.10 9.16 15.55
C THR A 105 12.36 7.73 16.04
N ASN A 106 13.13 6.93 15.30
CA ASN A 106 13.60 5.61 15.74
C ASN A 106 14.80 5.75 16.70
N SER A 107 14.59 6.51 17.77
CA SER A 107 15.57 6.79 18.82
C SER A 107 15.16 6.10 20.12
N THR A 108 16.14 5.69 20.92
CA THR A 108 15.91 5.20 22.28
C THR A 108 15.66 6.33 23.28
N TYR A 109 15.87 7.58 22.86
CA TYR A 109 15.68 8.76 23.68
C TYR A 109 14.28 9.36 23.47
N PHE A 110 13.92 10.30 24.36
CA PHE A 110 12.70 11.10 24.27
C PHE A 110 12.69 12.06 23.07
N THR A 111 13.81 12.19 22.37
CA THR A 111 14.05 13.20 21.33
C THR A 111 14.48 12.57 20.01
N SER A 112 14.03 13.15 18.91
CA SER A 112 14.44 12.73 17.56
C SER A 112 15.88 13.15 17.26
N ASN A 113 16.59 12.34 16.47
CA ASN A 113 17.94 12.67 15.98
C ASN A 113 17.88 13.24 14.57
N THR A 114 18.77 14.18 14.23
CA THR A 114 18.87 14.70 12.87
C THR A 114 19.64 13.74 11.97
N VAL A 115 19.07 13.35 10.83
CA VAL A 115 19.69 12.43 9.85
C VAL A 115 19.67 13.08 8.46
N PRO A 116 20.75 12.98 7.67
CA PRO A 116 20.76 13.50 6.30
C PRO A 116 19.76 12.77 5.41
N CYS A 117 19.18 13.48 4.45
CA CYS A 117 18.35 12.87 3.41
C CYS A 117 19.14 11.80 2.65
N ILE A 118 18.48 10.70 2.32
CA ILE A 118 19.06 9.69 1.43
C ILE A 118 19.20 10.27 0.02
N ARG A 119 20.18 9.79 -0.75
CA ARG A 119 20.33 10.20 -2.15
C ARG A 119 19.07 9.88 -2.95
N GLY A 120 18.77 10.70 -3.95
CA GLY A 120 17.52 10.67 -4.71
C GLY A 120 16.34 11.36 -4.02
N THR A 121 16.51 11.78 -2.76
CA THR A 121 15.56 12.62 -2.03
C THR A 121 16.20 13.95 -1.66
N TYR A 122 15.38 14.96 -1.47
CA TYR A 122 15.84 16.30 -1.12
C TYR A 122 14.88 16.96 -0.14
N ARG A 123 15.35 18.05 0.46
CA ARG A 123 14.52 18.90 1.31
C ARG A 123 15.11 20.30 1.38
N ASN A 124 14.40 21.29 0.87
CA ASN A 124 14.86 22.67 0.79
C ASN A 124 14.32 23.59 1.91
N TYR A 125 13.56 23.06 2.86
CA TYR A 125 12.96 23.81 3.97
C TYR A 125 13.27 23.16 5.33
N THR A 126 13.09 23.92 6.40
CA THR A 126 13.20 23.45 7.79
C THR A 126 11.87 22.90 8.29
N GLY A 127 11.87 21.81 9.06
CA GLY A 127 10.64 21.27 9.65
C GLY A 127 10.80 19.86 10.21
N ILE A 128 9.68 19.17 10.42
CA ILE A 128 9.66 17.79 10.94
C ILE A 128 9.26 16.71 9.93
N GLU A 129 8.99 17.11 8.69
CA GLU A 129 8.62 16.21 7.60
C GLU A 129 9.80 15.42 7.03
N LEU A 130 9.45 14.37 6.28
CA LEU A 130 10.39 13.52 5.57
C LEU A 130 10.97 14.20 4.32
N CYS A 131 12.10 13.68 3.85
CA CYS A 131 12.68 14.10 2.58
C CYS A 131 11.80 13.64 1.42
N ILE A 132 11.68 14.48 0.40
CA ILE A 132 10.81 14.26 -0.75
C ILE A 132 11.64 13.66 -1.90
N PRO A 133 11.16 12.65 -2.64
CA PRO A 133 11.88 12.15 -3.80
C PRO A 133 11.94 13.20 -4.92
N CYS A 134 13.03 13.22 -5.68
CA CYS A 134 13.12 14.06 -6.87
C CYS A 134 12.09 13.63 -7.92
N SER A 135 11.49 14.63 -8.59
CA SER A 135 10.54 14.38 -9.69
C SER A 135 11.26 13.79 -10.90
N ASN A 136 10.47 13.18 -11.79
CA ASN A 136 10.98 12.62 -13.04
C ASN A 136 11.77 13.68 -13.85
N GLY A 137 12.88 13.28 -14.46
CA GLY A 137 13.78 14.21 -15.18
C GLY A 137 14.75 15.01 -14.29
N THR A 138 14.76 14.74 -12.98
CA THR A 138 15.72 15.33 -12.04
C THR A 138 16.34 14.26 -11.15
N TYR A 139 17.56 14.50 -10.67
CA TYR A 139 18.27 13.62 -9.74
C TYR A 139 18.80 14.40 -8.55
N ALA A 140 18.95 13.76 -7.39
CA ALA A 140 19.58 14.36 -6.22
C ALA A 140 20.78 13.55 -5.74
N TYR A 141 21.96 14.12 -5.95
CA TYR A 141 23.18 13.68 -5.27
C TYR A 141 23.34 14.33 -3.87
N SER A 142 22.70 15.49 -3.66
CA SER A 142 22.84 16.31 -2.46
C SER A 142 21.48 16.89 -2.01
N ASN A 143 21.48 18.04 -1.33
CA ASN A 143 20.30 18.62 -0.67
C ASN A 143 19.24 19.19 -1.63
N SER A 144 19.46 19.11 -2.95
CA SER A 144 18.59 19.64 -4.00
C SER A 144 18.55 18.72 -5.21
N CYS A 145 17.42 18.73 -5.94
CA CYS A 145 17.33 18.07 -7.24
C CYS A 145 17.98 18.93 -8.34
N SER A 146 18.78 18.29 -9.18
CA SER A 146 19.38 18.85 -10.38
C SER A 146 18.72 18.24 -11.63
N PRO A 147 18.51 19.02 -12.70
CA PRO A 147 17.97 18.50 -13.94
C PRO A 147 18.98 17.58 -14.63
N CYS A 148 18.46 16.63 -15.40
CA CYS A 148 19.28 15.73 -16.22
C CYS A 148 19.65 16.47 -17.51
N THR A 149 20.94 16.45 -17.86
CA THR A 149 21.52 17.34 -18.88
C THR A 149 22.22 16.61 -20.00
N LEU A 150 22.51 15.32 -19.83
CA LEU A 150 23.16 14.51 -20.85
C LEU A 150 22.16 14.19 -21.97
N PRO A 151 22.60 14.24 -23.24
CA PRO A 151 21.85 13.62 -24.32
C PRO A 151 21.83 12.10 -24.10
N ASP A 152 20.71 11.46 -24.45
CA ASP A 152 20.50 10.01 -24.30
C ASP A 152 20.61 9.48 -22.86
N SER A 153 20.12 10.25 -21.90
CA SER A 153 19.91 9.82 -20.51
C SER A 153 18.45 9.92 -20.10
N PHE A 154 18.12 9.28 -18.98
CA PHE A 154 16.88 9.55 -18.28
C PHE A 154 17.10 9.50 -16.76
N CYS A 155 16.17 10.12 -16.04
CA CYS A 155 16.16 10.14 -14.59
C CYS A 155 14.78 9.75 -14.10
N PRO A 156 14.62 8.54 -13.54
CA PRO A 156 13.35 8.12 -12.95
C PRO A 156 13.02 8.92 -11.69
N TYR A 157 11.79 8.77 -11.20
CA TYR A 157 11.40 9.31 -9.91
C TYR A 157 12.33 8.82 -8.79
N GLY A 158 12.88 9.74 -8.00
CA GLY A 158 13.87 9.42 -6.96
C GLY A 158 15.26 9.06 -7.48
N ALA A 159 15.65 9.49 -8.69
CA ALA A 159 16.98 9.22 -9.24
C ALA A 159 18.12 9.78 -8.38
N VAL A 160 19.13 8.95 -8.13
CA VAL A 160 20.37 9.33 -7.43
C VAL A 160 21.36 10.02 -8.37
N GLU A 161 21.39 9.59 -9.61
CA GLU A 161 22.26 10.05 -10.67
C GLU A 161 21.56 9.91 -12.02
N GLU A 162 22.16 10.51 -13.02
CA GLU A 162 21.69 10.47 -14.39
C GLU A 162 22.07 9.14 -15.07
N ILE A 163 21.10 8.42 -15.62
CA ILE A 163 21.31 7.08 -16.20
C ILE A 163 21.31 7.19 -17.71
N ALA A 164 22.42 6.83 -18.36
CA ALA A 164 22.52 6.80 -19.82
C ALA A 164 21.76 5.58 -20.39
N TYR A 165 21.03 5.77 -21.50
CA TYR A 165 20.34 4.66 -22.18
C TYR A 165 21.29 3.54 -22.63
N SER A 166 22.56 3.87 -22.90
CA SER A 166 23.61 2.91 -23.22
C SER A 166 23.92 1.90 -22.10
N THR A 167 23.43 2.14 -20.88
CA THR A 167 23.60 1.25 -19.73
C THR A 167 22.65 0.05 -19.79
N PHE A 168 21.57 0.15 -20.57
CA PHE A 168 20.56 -0.91 -20.70
C PHE A 168 20.82 -1.71 -21.97
N GLU A 169 21.08 -3.01 -21.83
CA GLU A 169 21.24 -3.93 -22.98
C GLU A 169 19.93 -4.11 -23.77
N SER A 170 18.78 -3.97 -23.12
CA SER A 170 17.46 -3.94 -23.75
C SER A 170 16.46 -3.21 -22.85
N ILE A 171 15.67 -2.30 -23.42
CA ILE A 171 14.56 -1.62 -22.74
C ILE A 171 13.28 -2.32 -23.19
N GLU A 172 12.88 -3.37 -22.49
CA GLU A 172 11.52 -3.91 -22.60
C GLU A 172 10.66 -3.20 -21.55
N GLN A 173 9.92 -2.18 -21.99
CA GLN A 173 8.88 -1.59 -21.18
C GLN A 173 7.61 -2.40 -21.41
N ASP A 174 7.52 -3.56 -20.77
CA ASP A 174 6.27 -4.31 -20.73
C ASP A 174 5.33 -3.60 -19.76
N GLN A 175 4.34 -2.90 -20.31
CA GLN A 175 3.34 -2.18 -19.54
C GLN A 175 2.06 -3.00 -19.43
N ASP A 176 2.16 -4.27 -19.05
CA ASP A 176 1.01 -5.09 -18.69
C ASP A 176 0.75 -5.02 -17.17
N TYR A 177 0.57 -3.80 -16.64
CA TYR A 177 -0.39 -3.69 -15.55
C TYR A 177 -1.76 -3.68 -16.22
N LEU A 178 -2.42 -4.84 -16.25
CA LEU A 178 -3.84 -4.90 -16.60
C LEU A 178 -4.55 -3.79 -15.82
N GLU A 179 -5.23 -2.90 -16.53
CA GLU A 179 -6.14 -1.94 -15.93
C GLU A 179 -6.98 -2.70 -14.89
N SER A 180 -6.90 -2.26 -13.64
CA SER A 180 -7.79 -2.81 -12.61
C SER A 180 -9.21 -2.63 -13.14
N PRO A 181 -10.01 -3.69 -13.24
CA PRO A 181 -11.38 -3.55 -13.72
C PRO A 181 -12.08 -2.50 -12.85
N GLU A 182 -12.88 -1.62 -13.48
CA GLU A 182 -13.63 -0.56 -12.78
C GLU A 182 -14.65 -1.10 -11.75
N ASN A 183 -14.78 -2.43 -11.63
CA ASN A 183 -15.66 -3.08 -10.67
C ASN A 183 -15.09 -3.03 -9.26
N THR A 184 -15.86 -2.43 -8.35
CA THR A 184 -15.58 -2.40 -6.90
C THR A 184 -16.21 -3.59 -6.15
N VAL A 185 -16.99 -4.42 -6.84
CA VAL A 185 -17.65 -5.60 -6.27
C VAL A 185 -16.72 -6.81 -6.41
N PHE A 186 -16.30 -7.36 -5.28
CA PHE A 186 -15.33 -8.46 -5.23
C PHE A 186 -15.77 -9.69 -6.03
N ASP A 187 -17.07 -10.00 -6.03
CA ASP A 187 -17.62 -11.12 -6.79
C ASP A 187 -17.45 -10.94 -8.31
N ASP A 188 -17.59 -9.71 -8.81
CA ASP A 188 -17.42 -9.42 -10.24
C ASP A 188 -15.95 -9.46 -10.65
N ILE A 189 -15.04 -8.97 -9.80
CA ILE A 189 -13.59 -9.09 -9.99
C ILE A 189 -13.18 -10.56 -10.01
N PHE A 190 -13.72 -11.36 -9.08
CA PHE A 190 -13.45 -12.78 -9.02
C PHE A 190 -13.98 -13.51 -10.26
N MET A 191 -15.22 -13.24 -10.68
CA MET A 191 -15.78 -13.81 -11.91
C MET A 191 -14.97 -13.38 -13.13
N GLN A 192 -14.58 -12.11 -13.23
CA GLN A 192 -13.79 -11.62 -14.36
C GLN A 192 -12.40 -12.25 -14.43
N ASN A 193 -11.72 -12.45 -13.30
CA ASN A 193 -10.42 -13.14 -13.24
C ASN A 193 -10.51 -14.66 -13.40
N VAL A 194 -11.63 -15.27 -13.03
CA VAL A 194 -11.86 -16.71 -13.23
C VAL A 194 -12.24 -17.04 -14.67
N PHE A 195 -12.83 -16.08 -15.41
CA PHE A 195 -13.32 -16.29 -16.78
C PHE A 195 -12.57 -15.52 -17.87
N SER A 196 -11.54 -14.72 -17.56
CA SER A 196 -10.67 -14.07 -18.55
C SER A 196 -9.69 -15.08 -19.17
N PHE A 197 -10.22 -16.02 -19.95
CA PHE A 197 -9.40 -16.89 -20.77
C PHE A 197 -8.89 -16.08 -21.97
N ASN A 198 -7.62 -15.65 -21.89
CA ASN A 198 -6.93 -15.16 -23.06
C ASN A 198 -6.79 -16.34 -24.04
N ALA A 199 -7.64 -16.37 -25.07
CA ALA A 199 -7.84 -17.48 -26.01
C ALA A 199 -6.61 -17.77 -26.91
N GLN A 200 -5.47 -17.14 -26.62
CA GLN A 200 -4.26 -17.19 -27.43
C GLN A 200 -3.31 -18.34 -27.04
N SER A 201 -3.57 -19.07 -25.95
CA SER A 201 -2.75 -20.21 -25.53
C SER A 201 -3.58 -21.49 -25.37
N ASP A 202 -3.43 -22.41 -26.33
CA ASP A 202 -4.12 -23.70 -26.37
C ASP A 202 -3.84 -24.58 -25.13
N HIS A 203 -2.78 -24.27 -24.38
CA HIS A 203 -2.41 -24.95 -23.15
C HIS A 203 -3.28 -24.61 -21.93
N CYS A 204 -3.88 -23.43 -21.87
CA CYS A 204 -4.62 -22.98 -20.68
C CYS A 204 -5.96 -23.71 -20.50
N VAL A 205 -6.61 -24.13 -21.59
CA VAL A 205 -7.92 -24.82 -21.52
C VAL A 205 -7.77 -26.25 -20.97
N LEU A 206 -6.66 -26.93 -21.26
CA LEU A 206 -6.41 -28.31 -20.85
C LEU A 206 -6.03 -28.47 -19.37
N VAL A 207 -5.50 -27.40 -18.75
CA VAL A 207 -5.11 -27.37 -17.33
C VAL A 207 -6.22 -26.78 -16.44
N SER A 208 -7.26 -26.20 -17.04
CA SER A 208 -8.36 -25.61 -16.28
C SER A 208 -9.15 -26.67 -15.50
N PRO A 209 -9.46 -26.45 -14.21
CA PRO A 209 -10.31 -27.32 -13.41
C PRO A 209 -11.68 -27.60 -14.05
N ILE A 210 -12.21 -26.65 -14.83
CA ILE A 210 -13.52 -26.77 -15.49
C ILE A 210 -13.48 -27.85 -16.58
N ALA A 211 -12.38 -27.99 -17.32
CA ALA A 211 -12.24 -29.01 -18.35
C ALA A 211 -12.29 -30.43 -17.76
N TRP A 212 -11.66 -30.63 -16.59
CA TRP A 212 -11.70 -31.89 -15.87
C TRP A 212 -13.09 -32.21 -15.31
N VAL A 213 -13.80 -31.21 -14.80
CA VAL A 213 -15.19 -31.38 -14.34
C VAL A 213 -16.10 -31.80 -15.51
N LEU A 214 -15.98 -31.15 -16.67
CA LEU A 214 -16.76 -31.52 -17.85
C LEU A 214 -16.44 -32.92 -18.36
N LEU A 215 -15.16 -33.33 -18.32
CA LEU A 215 -14.74 -34.67 -18.70
C LEU A 215 -15.33 -35.74 -17.78
N VAL A 216 -15.34 -35.51 -16.46
CA VAL A 216 -15.94 -36.42 -15.49
C VAL A 216 -17.46 -36.53 -15.70
N ILE A 217 -18.14 -35.42 -15.98
CA ILE A 217 -19.58 -35.41 -16.30
C ILE A 217 -19.85 -36.22 -17.57
N ALA A 218 -19.05 -36.02 -18.64
CA ALA A 218 -19.20 -36.75 -19.89
C ALA A 218 -19.01 -38.27 -19.70
N LEU A 219 -17.99 -38.69 -18.95
CA LEU A 219 -17.77 -40.09 -18.60
C LEU A 219 -18.94 -40.67 -17.79
N GLY A 220 -19.49 -39.89 -16.84
CA GLY A 220 -20.66 -40.29 -16.07
C GLY A 220 -21.89 -40.54 -16.95
N ILE A 221 -22.16 -39.65 -17.90
CA ILE A 221 -23.25 -39.79 -18.87
C ILE A 221 -23.06 -41.05 -19.74
N ILE A 222 -21.83 -41.29 -20.21
CA ILE A 222 -21.51 -42.47 -21.04
C ILE A 222 -21.72 -43.77 -20.25
N LEU A 223 -21.31 -43.82 -18.98
CA LEU A 223 -21.50 -45.01 -18.14
C LEU A 223 -22.97 -45.29 -17.88
N VAL A 224 -23.75 -44.26 -17.50
CA VAL A 224 -25.20 -44.41 -17.26
C VAL A 224 -25.93 -44.80 -18.54
N GLY A 225 -25.61 -44.13 -19.66
CA GLY A 225 -26.15 -44.49 -20.97
C GLY A 225 -25.77 -45.91 -21.40
N GLY A 226 -24.53 -46.33 -21.15
CA GLY A 226 -24.05 -47.68 -21.44
C GLY A 226 -24.77 -48.75 -20.63
N MET A 227 -25.01 -48.52 -19.34
CA MET A 227 -25.81 -49.42 -18.50
C MET A 227 -27.25 -49.54 -19.00
N PHE A 228 -27.86 -48.42 -19.39
CA PHE A 228 -29.22 -48.40 -19.92
C PHE A 228 -29.33 -49.14 -21.25
N ILE A 229 -28.37 -48.95 -22.17
CA ILE A 229 -28.31 -49.68 -23.44
C ILE A 229 -28.08 -51.18 -23.19
N HIS A 230 -27.21 -51.55 -22.25
CA HIS A 230 -26.97 -52.96 -21.92
C HIS A 230 -28.23 -53.65 -21.37
N GLU A 231 -28.99 -53.02 -20.48
CA GLU A 231 -30.26 -53.58 -19.99
C GLU A 231 -31.31 -53.69 -21.10
N VAL A 232 -31.36 -52.73 -22.02
CA VAL A 232 -32.34 -52.73 -23.12
C VAL A 232 -32.00 -53.75 -24.20
N PHE A 233 -30.72 -53.97 -24.51
CA PHE A 233 -30.27 -54.87 -25.58
C PHE A 233 -29.92 -56.30 -25.11
N PHE A 234 -29.61 -56.51 -23.83
CA PHE A 234 -29.38 -57.84 -23.25
C PHE A 234 -30.31 -58.15 -22.07
N PRO A 235 -31.64 -58.19 -22.28
CA PRO A 235 -32.57 -58.62 -21.25
C PRO A 235 -32.54 -60.15 -21.16
N GLY A 236 -31.56 -60.73 -20.47
CA GLY A 236 -31.61 -62.17 -20.19
C GLY A 236 -30.28 -62.92 -20.12
N THR A 237 -29.43 -62.57 -19.16
CA THR A 237 -28.59 -63.60 -18.52
C THR A 237 -29.09 -63.82 -17.10
N HIS A 238 -30.32 -64.33 -17.00
CA HIS A 238 -30.74 -65.06 -15.80
C HIS A 238 -29.86 -66.30 -15.70
N ILE A 239 -28.78 -66.22 -14.92
CA ILE A 239 -28.10 -67.41 -14.42
C ILE A 239 -29.09 -68.07 -13.45
N THR A 240 -29.86 -69.02 -13.97
CA THR A 240 -30.62 -69.95 -13.15
C THR A 240 -29.62 -70.75 -12.32
N ARG A 241 -29.52 -70.41 -11.04
CA ARG A 241 -28.94 -71.30 -10.03
C ARG A 241 -29.94 -72.42 -9.77
N ASP A 242 -30.02 -73.34 -10.72
CA ASP A 242 -30.75 -74.59 -10.56
C ASP A 242 -29.98 -75.49 -9.60
N GLY A 243 -30.69 -75.98 -8.58
CA GLY A 243 -30.13 -76.89 -7.61
C GLY A 243 -29.82 -78.27 -8.19
N THR A 244 -28.94 -79.01 -7.53
CA THR A 244 -29.23 -80.39 -7.11
C THR A 244 -28.13 -80.95 -6.21
N LYS A 245 -28.60 -81.54 -5.10
CA LYS A 245 -27.99 -82.54 -4.21
C LYS A 245 -26.88 -82.12 -3.25
#